data_AF-A0A9Q9W219-F1
#
_entry.id   AF-A0A9Q9W219-F1
#
_cell.length_a   1.000
_cell.length_b   1.000
_cell.length_c   1.000
_cell.angle_alpha   90.00
_cell.angle_beta   90.00
_cell.angle_gamma   90.00
#
_symmetry.space_group_name_H-M   'P 1'
#
loop_
_entity.id
_entity.type
_entity.pdbx_description
1 polymer ?
#
loop_
_entity_poly.entity_id
_entity_poly.type
_entity_poly.pdbx_seq_one_letter_code
_entity_poly.pdbx_strand_id
1 'polypeptide(L)'
;MVSAALNCLGSLMGFLRRRSPETAQHMVCQPWMRFLLFSLLSCDQRLRPAALQLLTQLVCFSGGVSHWRTEVESVCEEIEKQGATNLTDDGTHTLRLMLTQCCALSPPDDLRMRMEAIQESLRHLPPSESSSRHMLRVGRVSVCLSDFTISTQDL
;
A
#
# COMPACT_ATOMS: atom_id res chain seq x y z
N MET A 1 10.40 -2.95 10.95
CA MET A 1 9.40 -2.72 12.03
C MET A 1 8.04 -2.21 11.51
N VAL A 2 7.98 -1.13 10.71
CA VAL A 2 6.70 -0.55 10.24
C VAL A 2 5.85 -1.54 9.43
N SER A 3 6.47 -2.31 8.51
CA SER A 3 5.76 -3.34 7.73
C SER A 3 5.09 -4.41 8.62
N ALA A 4 5.77 -4.89 9.67
CA ALA A 4 5.20 -5.86 10.61
C ALA A 4 3.97 -5.29 11.34
N ALA A 5 4.03 -4.04 11.79
CA ALA A 5 2.89 -3.37 12.44
C ALA A 5 1.69 -3.22 11.48
N LEU A 6 1.94 -2.82 10.22
CA LEU A 6 0.90 -2.71 9.20
C LEU A 6 0.30 -4.07 8.85
N ASN A 7 1.10 -5.14 8.82
CA ASN A 7 0.60 -6.51 8.61
C ASN A 7 -0.26 -7.00 9.78
N CYS A 8 0.14 -6.72 11.02
CA CYS A 8 -0.67 -7.00 12.20
C CYS A 8 -1.99 -6.24 12.18
N LEU A 9 -1.96 -4.95 11.83
CA LEU A 9 -3.15 -4.14 11.66
C LEU A 9 -4.06 -4.73 10.58
N GLY A 10 -3.52 -5.09 9.41
CA GLY A 10 -4.29 -5.73 8.34
C GLY A 10 -4.92 -7.06 8.75
N SER A 11 -4.21 -7.86 9.55
CA SER A 11 -4.71 -9.12 10.10
C SER A 11 -5.85 -8.88 11.09
N LEU A 12 -5.69 -7.90 12.00
CA LEU A 12 -6.73 -7.48 12.93
C LEU A 12 -7.97 -6.97 12.18
N MET A 13 -7.78 -6.10 11.20
CA MET A 13 -8.85 -5.58 10.35
C MET A 13 -9.58 -6.69 9.60
N GLY A 14 -8.83 -7.66 9.05
CA GLY A 14 -9.40 -8.84 8.40
C GLY A 14 -10.19 -9.73 9.35
N PHE A 15 -9.72 -9.90 10.59
CA PHE A 15 -10.46 -10.60 11.64
C PHE A 15 -11.75 -9.85 12.01
N LEU A 16 -11.66 -8.53 12.22
CA LEU A 16 -12.81 -7.70 12.56
C LEU A 16 -13.85 -7.69 11.46
N ARG A 17 -13.47 -7.55 10.18
CA ARG A 17 -14.44 -7.59 9.08
C ARG A 17 -15.27 -8.89 9.07
N ARG A 18 -14.67 -10.03 9.42
CA ARG A 18 -15.39 -11.32 9.48
C ARG A 18 -16.31 -11.45 10.69
N ARG A 19 -16.01 -10.76 11.79
CA ARG A 19 -16.74 -10.86 13.06
C ARG A 19 -17.78 -9.76 13.24
N SER A 20 -17.42 -8.54 12.85
CA SER A 20 -18.22 -7.31 12.92
C SER A 20 -17.73 -6.34 11.84
N PRO A 21 -18.34 -6.38 10.64
CA PRO A 21 -18.01 -5.46 9.54
C PRO A 21 -18.08 -3.99 9.96
N GLU A 22 -19.06 -3.62 10.77
CA GLU A 22 -19.26 -2.26 11.27
C GLU A 22 -18.10 -1.80 12.15
N THR A 23 -17.58 -2.67 13.01
CA THR A 23 -16.41 -2.36 13.85
C THR A 23 -15.16 -2.15 13.00
N ALA A 24 -14.95 -2.98 11.97
CA ALA A 24 -13.85 -2.79 11.04
C ALA A 24 -13.96 -1.43 10.33
N GLN A 25 -15.15 -1.09 9.82
CA GLN A 25 -15.37 0.20 9.18
C GLN A 25 -15.11 1.37 10.15
N HIS A 26 -15.64 1.30 11.37
CA HIS A 26 -15.41 2.32 12.39
C HIS A 26 -13.94 2.52 12.71
N MET A 27 -13.17 1.44 12.85
CA MET A 27 -11.73 1.52 13.14
C MET A 27 -10.95 2.25 12.05
N VAL A 28 -11.27 1.98 10.79
CA VAL A 28 -10.59 2.59 9.64
C VAL A 28 -10.96 4.06 9.46
N CYS A 29 -12.19 4.42 9.80
CA CYS A 29 -12.67 5.80 9.74
C CYS A 29 -12.19 6.68 10.90
N GLN A 30 -11.43 6.13 11.86
CA GLN A 30 -10.94 6.92 12.98
C GLN A 30 -9.88 7.95 12.55
N PRO A 31 -9.83 9.14 13.19
CA PRO A 31 -8.87 10.20 12.85
C PRO A 31 -7.40 9.75 12.91
N TRP A 32 -7.06 8.83 13.81
CA TRP A 32 -5.69 8.33 13.97
C TRP A 32 -5.19 7.56 12.74
N MET A 33 -6.08 6.88 12.00
CA MET A 33 -5.71 6.17 10.76
C MET A 33 -5.25 7.16 9.69
N ARG A 34 -6.02 8.24 9.51
CA ARG A 34 -5.64 9.33 8.60
C ARG A 34 -4.38 10.03 9.04
N PHE A 35 -4.25 10.33 10.33
CA PHE A 35 -3.04 10.95 10.88
C PHE A 35 -1.80 10.10 10.61
N LEU A 36 -1.87 8.78 10.80
CA LEU A 36 -0.77 7.87 10.48
C LEU A 36 -0.45 7.88 8.98
N LEU A 37 -1.46 7.86 8.12
CA LEU A 37 -1.26 7.91 6.67
C LEU A 37 -0.58 9.21 6.24
N PHE A 38 -1.08 10.37 6.69
CA PHE A 38 -0.44 11.65 6.41
C PHE A 38 0.97 11.72 6.95
N SER A 39 1.21 11.26 8.18
CA SER A 39 2.56 11.18 8.75
C SER A 39 3.48 10.30 7.89
N LEU A 40 2.95 9.21 7.31
CA LEU A 40 3.71 8.33 6.44
C LEU A 40 4.01 8.97 5.08
N LEU A 41 3.07 9.76 4.53
CA LEU A 41 3.21 10.48 3.27
C LEU A 41 4.10 11.72 3.39
N SER A 42 4.07 12.44 4.51
CA SER A 42 4.80 13.71 4.70
C SER A 42 6.27 13.56 5.11
N CYS A 43 6.71 12.36 5.49
CA CYS A 43 8.04 12.16 6.06
C CYS A 43 9.17 12.18 5.02
N ASP A 44 8.85 12.06 3.72
CA ASP A 44 9.83 12.08 2.63
C ASP A 44 9.20 12.62 1.35
N GLN A 45 10.02 13.13 0.42
CA GLN A 45 9.61 13.48 -0.95
C GLN A 45 9.37 12.24 -1.82
N ARG A 46 9.09 11.06 -1.26
CA ARG A 46 8.88 9.81 -2.02
C ARG A 46 7.77 8.99 -1.41
N LEU A 47 6.96 8.37 -2.27
CA LEU A 47 5.91 7.45 -1.83
C LEU A 47 6.51 6.20 -1.20
N ARG A 48 6.33 6.06 0.11
CA ARG A 48 6.82 4.90 0.86
C ARG A 48 5.87 3.70 0.71
N PRO A 49 6.39 2.48 0.55
CA PRO A 49 5.58 1.25 0.51
C PRO A 49 4.62 1.15 1.71
N ALA A 50 5.08 1.53 2.90
CA ALA A 50 4.26 1.55 4.12
C ALA A 50 3.02 2.46 4.02
N ALA A 51 3.14 3.62 3.37
CA ALA A 51 2.01 4.53 3.18
C ALA A 51 0.97 3.92 2.22
N LEU A 52 1.45 3.37 1.10
CA LEU A 52 0.63 2.70 0.10
C LEU A 52 -0.09 1.48 0.70
N GLN A 53 0.60 0.70 1.54
CA GLN A 53 0.02 -0.45 2.23
C GLN A 53 -1.08 -0.03 3.22
N LEU A 54 -0.85 1.04 3.99
CA LEU A 54 -1.87 1.57 4.92
C LEU A 54 -3.09 2.12 4.16
N LEU A 55 -2.86 2.85 3.07
CA LEU A 55 -3.94 3.36 2.22
C LEU A 55 -4.74 2.22 1.59
N THR A 56 -4.07 1.16 1.15
CA THR A 56 -4.72 -0.07 0.64
C THR A 56 -5.68 -0.66 1.68
N GLN A 57 -5.26 -0.74 2.95
CA GLN A 57 -6.13 -1.20 4.02
C GLN A 57 -7.32 -0.26 4.21
N LEU A 58 -7.07 1.05 4.26
CA LEU A 58 -8.12 2.05 4.41
C LEU A 58 -9.18 1.90 3.32
N VAL A 59 -8.74 1.74 2.07
CA VAL A 59 -9.59 1.51 0.90
C VAL A 59 -10.42 0.24 1.03
N CYS A 60 -9.79 -0.88 1.39
CA CYS A 60 -10.54 -2.13 1.53
C CYS A 60 -11.60 -2.04 2.62
N PHE A 61 -11.28 -1.47 3.79
CA PHE A 61 -12.10 -1.60 5.00
C PHE A 61 -13.08 -0.43 5.25
N SER A 62 -12.98 0.69 4.53
CA SER A 62 -13.81 1.88 4.77
C SER A 62 -15.28 1.76 4.40
N GLY A 63 -15.68 0.72 3.66
CA GLY A 63 -17.07 0.51 3.23
C GLY A 63 -17.60 1.51 2.18
N GLY A 64 -16.78 2.46 1.71
CA GLY A 64 -17.20 3.45 0.71
C GLY A 64 -16.06 4.37 0.22
N VAL A 65 -16.20 4.85 -1.02
CA VAL A 65 -15.19 5.66 -1.73
C VAL A 65 -14.95 7.02 -1.08
N SER A 66 -15.97 7.63 -0.47
CA SER A 66 -15.88 8.94 0.18
C SER A 66 -14.84 9.00 1.29
N HIS A 67 -14.44 7.86 1.86
CA HIS A 67 -13.49 7.79 2.96
C HIS A 67 -12.02 7.80 2.54
N TRP A 68 -11.71 7.48 1.28
CA TRP A 68 -10.34 7.34 0.78
C TRP A 68 -10.07 8.08 -0.52
N ARG A 69 -11.09 8.66 -1.16
CA ARG A 69 -10.96 9.35 -2.44
C ARG A 69 -9.82 10.37 -2.40
N THR A 70 -9.85 11.27 -1.41
CA THR A 70 -8.88 12.34 -1.25
C THR A 70 -7.45 11.83 -1.10
N GLU A 71 -7.29 10.75 -0.34
CA GLU A 71 -6.00 10.13 -0.07
C GLU A 71 -5.44 9.43 -1.33
N VAL A 72 -6.30 8.75 -2.11
CA VAL A 72 -5.89 8.12 -3.38
C VAL A 72 -5.59 9.17 -4.45
N GLU A 73 -6.39 10.24 -4.54
CA GLU A 73 -6.14 11.37 -5.44
C GLU A 73 -4.78 12.02 -5.15
N SER A 74 -4.45 12.25 -3.87
CA SER A 74 -3.16 12.79 -3.46
C SER A 74 -2.00 11.88 -3.87
N VAL A 75 -2.14 10.55 -3.74
CA VAL A 75 -1.11 9.61 -4.18
C VAL A 75 -0.96 9.62 -5.70
N CYS A 76 -2.06 9.64 -6.47
CA CYS A 76 -2.02 9.74 -7.92
C CYS A 76 -1.32 11.02 -8.39
N GLU A 77 -1.66 12.17 -7.78
CA GLU A 77 -0.98 13.45 -8.05
C GLU A 77 0.52 13.38 -7.77
N GLU A 78 0.92 12.75 -6.67
CA GLU A 78 2.33 12.64 -6.32
C GLU A 78 3.09 11.76 -7.33
N ILE A 79 2.48 10.68 -7.81
CA ILE A 79 3.09 9.81 -8.84
C ILE A 79 3.25 10.57 -10.15
N GLU A 80 2.25 11.35 -10.54
CA GLU A 80 2.30 12.16 -11.76
C GLU A 80 3.36 13.25 -11.68
N LYS A 81 3.53 13.90 -10.52
CA LYS A 81 4.56 14.92 -10.28
C LYS A 81 5.97 14.31 -10.28
N GLN A 82 6.15 13.20 -9.57
CA GLN A 82 7.45 12.57 -9.42
C GLN A 82 7.85 11.74 -10.64
N GLY A 83 6.89 11.31 -11.45
CA GLY A 83 7.11 10.32 -12.50
C GLY A 83 7.29 8.91 -11.94
N ALA A 84 6.76 7.92 -12.65
CA ALA A 84 6.80 6.51 -12.25
C ALA A 84 8.23 5.93 -12.10
N THR A 85 9.24 6.60 -12.65
CA THR A 85 10.65 6.19 -12.62
C THR A 85 11.37 6.44 -11.29
N ASN A 86 10.80 7.26 -10.40
CA ASN A 86 11.41 7.62 -9.12
C ASN A 86 10.98 6.71 -7.95
N LEU A 87 10.14 5.71 -8.23
CA LEU A 87 9.70 4.72 -7.26
C LEU A 87 10.74 3.62 -7.09
N THR A 88 10.91 3.13 -5.86
CA THR A 88 11.67 1.91 -5.58
C THR A 88 10.92 0.69 -6.15
N ASP A 89 11.61 -0.43 -6.37
CA ASP A 89 10.95 -1.68 -6.82
C ASP A 89 9.80 -2.10 -5.89
N ASP A 90 10.04 -2.02 -4.58
CA ASP A 90 9.05 -2.34 -3.55
C ASP A 90 7.87 -1.34 -3.57
N GLY A 91 8.15 -0.05 -3.79
CA GLY A 91 7.13 0.98 -3.95
C GLY A 91 6.29 0.77 -5.20
N THR A 92 6.91 0.40 -6.32
CA THR A 92 6.24 0.09 -7.59
C THR A 92 5.32 -1.12 -7.44
N HIS A 93 5.80 -2.20 -6.81
CA HIS A 93 4.97 -3.39 -6.56
C HIS A 93 3.78 -3.07 -5.66
N THR A 94 4.04 -2.38 -4.54
CA THR A 94 3.00 -2.02 -3.56
C THR A 94 1.96 -1.07 -4.17
N LEU A 95 2.41 -0.12 -5.02
CA LEU A 95 1.53 0.78 -5.74
C LEU A 95 0.63 0.03 -6.72
N ARG A 96 1.18 -0.89 -7.53
CA ARG A 96 0.37 -1.72 -8.44
C ARG A 96 -0.71 -2.47 -7.66
N LEU A 97 -0.34 -3.10 -6.54
CA LEU A 97 -1.28 -3.82 -5.69
C LEU A 97 -2.39 -2.91 -5.15
N MET A 98 -2.03 -1.73 -4.64
CA MET A 98 -2.98 -0.73 -4.17
C MET A 98 -3.96 -0.33 -5.27
N LEU A 99 -3.45 0.06 -6.45
CA LEU A 99 -4.28 0.48 -7.57
C LEU A 99 -5.24 -0.62 -8.01
N THR A 100 -4.78 -1.88 -8.09
CA THR A 100 -5.64 -3.03 -8.42
C THR A 100 -6.76 -3.20 -7.39
N GLN A 101 -6.45 -3.12 -6.09
CA GLN A 101 -7.45 -3.27 -5.04
C GLN A 101 -8.46 -2.12 -5.03
N CYS A 102 -8.00 -0.89 -5.25
CA CYS A 102 -8.86 0.27 -5.39
C CYS A 102 -9.79 0.14 -6.61
N CYS A 103 -9.29 -0.27 -7.79
CA CYS A 103 -10.13 -0.45 -8.99
C CYS A 103 -11.21 -1.54 -8.79
N ALA A 104 -10.91 -2.60 -8.05
CA ALA A 104 -11.86 -3.67 -7.74
C ALA A 104 -13.05 -3.20 -6.87
N LEU A 105 -12.94 -2.04 -6.21
CA LEU A 105 -14.01 -1.45 -5.40
C LEU A 105 -14.87 -0.45 -6.18
N SER A 106 -14.78 -0.47 -7.51
CA SER A 106 -15.59 0.37 -8.42
C SER A 106 -15.53 1.87 -8.08
N PRO A 107 -14.34 2.51 -8.09
CA PRO A 107 -14.24 3.96 -7.92
C PRO A 107 -14.98 4.69 -9.04
N PRO A 108 -15.29 5.99 -8.85
CA PRO A 108 -15.73 6.89 -9.90
C PRO A 108 -14.86 6.80 -11.15
N ASP A 109 -15.46 6.99 -12.32
CA ASP A 109 -14.78 6.75 -13.60
C ASP A 109 -13.56 7.66 -13.80
N ASP A 110 -13.61 8.92 -13.35
CA ASP A 110 -12.48 9.85 -13.39
C ASP A 110 -11.27 9.33 -12.61
N LEU A 111 -11.48 8.86 -11.38
CA LEU A 111 -10.43 8.30 -10.54
C LEU A 111 -9.94 6.96 -11.10
N ARG A 112 -10.85 6.12 -11.62
CA ARG A 112 -10.53 4.84 -12.23
C ARG A 112 -9.61 5.01 -13.45
N MET A 113 -9.99 5.88 -14.39
CA MET A 113 -9.20 6.16 -15.59
C MET A 113 -7.80 6.65 -15.25
N ARG A 114 -7.69 7.53 -14.25
CA ARG A 114 -6.40 8.03 -13.77
C ARG A 114 -5.51 6.92 -13.22
N MET A 115 -6.08 6.06 -12.38
CA MET A 115 -5.35 4.92 -11.81
C MET A 115 -4.93 3.89 -12.86
N GLU A 116 -5.75 3.65 -13.87
CA GLU A 116 -5.44 2.77 -15.00
C GLU A 116 -4.30 3.34 -15.85
N ALA A 117 -4.30 4.65 -16.13
CA ALA A 117 -3.21 5.32 -16.82
C ALA A 117 -1.88 5.20 -16.06
N ILE A 118 -1.92 5.34 -14.73
CA ILE A 118 -0.75 5.11 -13.87
C ILE A 118 -0.32 3.64 -13.94
N GLN A 119 -1.24 2.67 -13.84
CA GLN A 119 -0.90 1.25 -13.97
C GLN A 119 -0.23 0.94 -15.31
N GLU A 120 -0.70 1.51 -16.41
CA GLU A 120 -0.12 1.30 -17.73
C GLU A 120 1.28 1.90 -17.82
N SER A 121 1.46 3.13 -17.32
CA SER A 121 2.79 3.75 -17.19
C SER A 121 3.75 2.85 -16.38
N LEU A 122 3.28 2.27 -15.28
CA LEU A 122 4.07 1.35 -14.46
C LEU A 122 4.43 0.05 -15.17
N ARG A 123 3.59 -0.48 -16.09
CA ARG A 123 3.86 -1.72 -16.84
C ARG A 123 5.02 -1.58 -17.80
N HIS A 124 5.23 -0.38 -18.34
CA HIS A 124 6.32 -0.09 -19.27
C HIS A 124 7.68 0.14 -18.58
N LEU A 125 7.75 0.13 -17.25
CA LEU A 125 9.04 0.17 -16.56
C LEU A 125 9.79 -1.17 -16.74
N PRO A 126 11.10 -1.13 -17.05
CA PRO A 126 11.90 -2.33 -17.15
C PRO A 126 11.90 -3.08 -15.81
N PRO A 127 11.80 -4.43 -15.81
CA PRO A 127 11.93 -5.20 -14.59
C PRO A 127 13.33 -5.00 -14.02
N SER A 128 13.41 -4.43 -12.83
CA SER A 128 14.67 -4.31 -12.10
C SER A 128 15.17 -5.69 -11.70
N GLU A 129 16.39 -6.04 -12.13
CA GLU A 129 17.01 -7.37 -11.96
C GLU A 129 17.33 -7.74 -10.49
N SER A 130 17.07 -6.85 -9.52
CA SER A 130 17.47 -7.03 -8.12
C SER A 130 16.48 -7.79 -7.23
N SER A 131 15.21 -7.95 -7.63
CA SER A 131 14.14 -8.29 -6.67
C SER A 131 13.97 -9.79 -6.37
N SER A 132 14.43 -10.69 -7.25
CA SER A 132 14.15 -12.14 -7.07
C SER A 132 15.02 -12.84 -6.04
N ARG A 133 16.17 -12.27 -5.65
CA ARG A 133 17.16 -12.95 -4.79
C ARG A 133 16.89 -12.85 -3.29
N HIS A 134 15.95 -12.01 -2.86
CA HIS A 134 15.69 -11.74 -1.44
C HIS A 134 14.27 -12.05 -1.00
N MET A 135 13.43 -12.69 -1.80
CA MET A 135 12.07 -13.06 -1.37
C MET A 135 11.99 -14.54 -0.99
N LEU A 136 11.67 -14.81 0.28
CA LEU A 136 11.29 -16.13 0.77
C LEU A 136 9.78 -16.30 0.68
N ARG A 137 9.31 -17.37 0.04
CA ARG A 137 7.88 -17.68 -0.06
C ARG A 137 7.51 -18.75 0.95
N VAL A 138 6.68 -18.39 1.93
CA VAL A 138 6.16 -19.31 2.96
C VAL A 138 4.66 -19.45 2.74
N GLY A 139 4.26 -20.55 2.12
CA GLY A 139 2.86 -20.80 1.74
C GLY A 139 2.32 -19.72 0.79
N ARG A 140 1.32 -18.95 1.22
CA ARG A 140 0.73 -17.84 0.45
C ARG A 140 1.33 -16.46 0.77
N VAL A 141 2.36 -16.40 1.61
CA VAL A 141 3.01 -15.16 2.04
C VAL A 141 4.40 -15.07 1.42
N SER A 142 4.73 -13.90 0.86
CA SER A 142 6.08 -13.54 0.42
C SER A 142 6.73 -12.64 1.47
N VAL A 143 7.94 -13.00 1.89
CA VAL A 143 8.71 -12.32 2.92
C VAL A 143 10.02 -11.82 2.32
N CYS A 144 10.32 -10.53 2.46
CA CYS A 144 11.60 -9.96 2.05
C CYS A 144 12.67 -10.27 3.10
N LEU A 145 13.70 -11.02 2.72
CA LEU A 145 14.85 -11.38 3.52
C LEU A 145 15.78 -10.19 3.80
N SER A 146 15.72 -9.14 2.97
CA SER A 146 16.48 -7.90 3.19
C SER A 146 16.05 -7.16 4.47
N ASP A 147 14.85 -7.45 4.99
CA ASP A 147 14.35 -6.88 6.24
C ASP A 147 14.89 -7.59 7.50
N PHE A 148 15.62 -8.70 7.32
CA PHE A 148 16.20 -9.48 8.42
C PHE A 148 17.72 -9.28 8.44
N THR A 149 18.22 -8.41 9.32
CA THR A 149 19.65 -8.36 9.64
C THR A 149 20.00 -9.54 10.55
N ILE A 150 20.56 -10.60 9.99
CA ILE A 150 21.18 -11.67 10.78
C ILE A 150 22.50 -11.11 11.33
N SER A 151 22.55 -10.85 12.63
CA SER A 151 23.81 -10.57 13.32
C SER A 151 24.59 -11.88 13.40
N THR A 152 25.60 -12.05 12.55
CA THR A 152 26.62 -13.08 12.72
C THR A 152 27.65 -12.60 13.73
N GLN A 153 27.22 -12.51 14.99
CA GLN A 153 28.11 -12.49 16.14
C GLN A 153 27.60 -13.59 17.05
N ASP A 154 28.16 -14.79 16.87
CA ASP A 154 28.28 -15.89 17.84
C ASP A 154 28.60 -17.17 17.04
N LEU A 155 29.87 -17.29 16.67
CA LEU A 155 30.52 -18.52 16.23
C LEU A 155 31.80 -18.68 17.04
#